data_AF-A0A1V6QBH7-F1
#
_entry.id   AF-A0A1V6QBH7-F1
#
_cell.length_a   1.000
_cell.length_b   1.000
_cell.length_c   1.000
_cell.angle_alpha   90.00
_cell.angle_beta   90.00
_cell.angle_gamma   90.00
#
_symmetry.space_group_name_H-M   'P 1'
#
loop_
_entity.id
_entity.type
_entity.pdbx_description
1 polymer ?
#
loop_
_entity_poly.entity_id
_entity_poly.type
_entity_poly.pdbx_seq_one_letter_code
_entity_poly.pdbx_strand_id
1 'polypeptide(L)'
;MGGAFRPGRARSLVLAMLSLILVCTVYFYWTPTTASSTVSLVPNTAFEVPLTERQKDFWKVLRPIFERHNPNCPSPDKLGDVDAQHFDPTKEFPRPDLTSLSEEDERKMEEAHASFIQDIKNTGKELKPIHTPGKRGLVSTAGATYLPVFVSSLRMLRRAGSTLPVELYMKDASEHEKRVCNEVLPKLDARCLVLADVVGKNIIEHYQLKIFAVLFSSFEDIIWMDADCFPLGKPEELLDSEPFKSNGLVTWPDFWASSASPLYYRISRQEAPAMAARQSSETGAFLVSKKTHLLPLLLAAYYNFYGPSHYFRLLTQGGPGEGDKETFIQAASALGAPFYTVSERVQAIGHATADGLSGSAMAQSDPREDYVLTQQDKWRVKDQAVAPAPHIFWIHANYPKFNPGDRIFGMGWETTPTLKEDGSDGRAWTAPLDTVARFGYDVEKAYWEEIKWVSCNLETAFKTWENKVGLCEKVEEYWGHVFAGPHDDDPKFTLDG
;
A
#
# COMPACT_ATOMS: atom_id res chain seq x y z
N MET A 1 -85.90 -12.87 24.54
CA MET A 1 -85.42 -11.51 24.21
C MET A 1 -85.23 -10.74 25.51
N GLY A 2 -84.08 -10.07 25.69
CA GLY A 2 -83.83 -9.17 26.82
C GLY A 2 -82.86 -9.69 27.89
N GLY A 3 -81.59 -9.92 27.53
CA GLY A 3 -80.52 -10.14 28.51
C GLY A 3 -80.06 -8.81 29.10
N ALA A 4 -80.47 -8.53 30.34
CA ALA A 4 -80.16 -7.30 31.07
C ALA A 4 -78.64 -7.11 31.26
N PHE A 5 -78.10 -6.05 30.67
CA PHE A 5 -76.73 -5.57 30.87
C PHE A 5 -76.55 -5.12 32.33
N ARG A 6 -75.80 -5.89 33.13
CA ARG A 6 -75.48 -5.51 34.52
C ARG A 6 -74.42 -4.40 34.53
N PRO A 7 -74.71 -3.18 35.04
CA PRO A 7 -73.83 -2.01 34.95
C PRO A 7 -72.49 -2.17 35.69
N GLY A 8 -72.39 -3.12 36.62
CA GLY A 8 -71.13 -3.45 37.31
C GLY A 8 -70.06 -4.04 36.39
N ARG A 9 -70.44 -4.87 35.40
CA ARG A 9 -69.48 -5.47 34.45
C ARG A 9 -68.91 -4.42 33.49
N ALA A 10 -69.73 -3.45 33.09
CA ALA A 10 -69.28 -2.33 32.26
C ALA A 10 -68.26 -1.45 33.00
N ARG A 11 -68.51 -1.15 34.29
CA ARG A 11 -67.55 -0.39 35.12
C ARG A 11 -66.23 -1.14 35.31
N SER A 12 -66.26 -2.44 35.56
CA SER A 12 -65.04 -3.25 35.67
C SER A 12 -64.26 -3.35 34.35
N LEU A 13 -64.95 -3.45 33.21
CA LEU A 13 -64.32 -3.44 31.89
C LEU A 13 -63.71 -2.09 31.53
N VAL A 14 -64.38 -0.98 31.87
CA VAL A 14 -63.86 0.38 31.67
C VAL A 14 -62.65 0.62 32.57
N LEU A 15 -62.70 0.20 33.83
CA LEU A 15 -61.54 0.30 34.73
C LEU A 15 -60.38 -0.55 34.23
N ALA A 16 -60.62 -1.79 33.79
CA ALA A 16 -59.56 -2.64 33.23
C ALA A 16 -58.93 -2.05 31.96
N MET A 17 -59.75 -1.46 31.07
CA MET A 17 -59.27 -0.73 29.89
C MET A 17 -58.44 0.49 30.27
N LEU A 18 -58.88 1.28 31.25
CA LEU A 18 -58.13 2.45 31.73
C LEU A 18 -56.80 2.04 32.40
N SER A 19 -56.79 0.94 33.16
CA SER A 19 -55.56 0.36 33.71
C SER A 19 -54.59 -0.09 32.62
N LEU A 20 -55.10 -0.76 31.59
CA LEU A 20 -54.29 -1.23 30.46
C LEU A 20 -53.73 -0.06 29.67
N ILE A 21 -54.54 0.98 29.42
CA ILE A 21 -54.10 2.23 28.78
C ILE A 21 -53.02 2.88 29.62
N LEU A 22 -53.20 3.00 30.95
CA LEU A 22 -52.22 3.58 31.86
C LEU A 22 -50.89 2.83 31.81
N VAL A 23 -50.93 1.49 31.89
CA VAL A 23 -49.75 0.62 31.81
C VAL A 23 -49.08 0.75 30.44
N CYS A 24 -49.85 0.79 29.35
CA CYS A 24 -49.31 1.02 28.00
C CYS A 24 -48.68 2.41 27.88
N THR A 25 -49.30 3.48 28.39
CA THR A 25 -48.69 4.82 28.39
C THR A 25 -47.42 4.84 29.22
N VAL A 26 -47.41 4.27 30.43
CA VAL A 26 -46.18 4.22 31.25
C VAL A 26 -45.12 3.40 30.53
N TYR A 27 -45.47 2.27 29.92
CA TYR A 27 -44.54 1.46 29.12
C TYR A 27 -43.99 2.27 27.94
N PHE A 28 -44.82 2.96 27.15
CA PHE A 28 -44.36 3.82 26.04
C PHE A 28 -43.55 5.04 26.51
N TYR A 29 -43.79 5.55 27.72
CA TYR A 29 -43.01 6.66 28.31
C TYR A 29 -41.74 6.20 29.05
N TRP A 30 -41.63 4.93 29.46
CA TRP A 30 -40.47 4.38 30.18
C TRP A 30 -39.63 3.40 29.37
N THR A 31 -40.10 2.90 28.22
CA THR A 31 -39.23 2.24 27.25
C THR A 31 -38.36 3.30 26.60
N PRO A 32 -37.02 3.19 26.66
CA PRO A 32 -36.16 4.07 25.89
C PRO A 32 -36.49 3.87 24.42
N THR A 33 -36.98 4.92 23.75
CA THR A 33 -37.18 4.93 22.31
C THR A 33 -35.83 4.70 21.65
N THR A 34 -35.58 3.47 21.19
CA THR A 34 -34.54 3.23 20.20
C THR A 34 -34.97 3.90 18.90
N ALA A 35 -34.09 4.75 18.37
CA ALA A 35 -34.21 5.46 17.10
C ALA A 35 -35.24 6.61 17.03
N SER A 36 -34.87 7.76 17.59
CA SER A 36 -34.89 9.00 16.82
C SER A 36 -33.88 9.95 17.44
N SER A 37 -32.63 9.84 16.99
CA SER A 37 -31.52 10.70 17.40
C SER A 37 -31.76 12.10 16.86
N THR A 38 -32.51 12.94 17.58
CA THR A 38 -32.20 14.37 17.60
C THR A 38 -30.90 14.50 18.37
N VAL A 39 -29.80 14.23 17.66
CA VAL A 39 -28.45 14.50 18.10
C VAL A 39 -28.40 15.96 18.49
N SER A 40 -28.16 16.25 19.77
CA SER A 40 -27.64 17.56 20.17
C SER A 40 -26.45 17.84 19.26
N LEU A 41 -26.59 18.84 18.38
CA LEU A 41 -25.55 19.41 17.54
C LEU A 41 -24.48 20.07 18.43
N VAL A 42 -23.74 19.25 19.17
CA VAL A 42 -22.37 19.57 19.54
C VAL A 42 -21.54 18.70 18.61
N PRO A 43 -20.81 19.27 17.64
CA PRO A 43 -19.89 18.50 16.84
C PRO A 43 -18.90 17.81 17.79
N ASN A 44 -18.91 16.47 17.81
CA ASN A 44 -17.89 15.68 18.53
C ASN A 44 -16.46 15.93 18.00
N THR A 45 -16.32 16.75 16.95
CA THR A 45 -15.06 17.24 16.40
C THR A 45 -14.43 18.38 17.20
N ALA A 46 -15.13 18.99 18.15
CA ALA A 46 -14.61 20.13 18.93
C ALA A 46 -13.45 19.75 19.88
N PHE A 47 -13.16 18.46 20.09
CA PHE A 47 -12.15 17.98 21.05
C PHE A 47 -11.15 16.97 20.47
N GLU A 48 -11.15 16.68 19.18
CA GLU A 48 -10.09 15.85 18.60
C GLU A 48 -8.81 16.67 18.41
N VAL A 49 -7.73 16.23 19.05
CA VAL A 49 -6.39 16.82 18.83
C VAL A 49 -6.05 16.75 17.34
N PRO A 50 -5.71 17.88 16.69
CA PRO A 50 -5.36 17.90 15.27
C PRO A 50 -4.30 16.84 14.95
N LEU A 51 -4.40 16.22 13.77
CA LEU A 51 -3.48 15.17 13.35
C LEU A 51 -2.02 15.61 13.47
N THR A 52 -1.70 16.82 13.02
CA THR A 52 -0.34 17.37 13.07
C THR A 52 0.21 17.46 14.50
N GLU A 53 -0.62 17.77 15.50
CA GLU A 53 -0.17 17.82 16.89
C GLU A 53 0.06 16.41 17.45
N ARG A 54 -0.81 15.44 17.13
CA ARG A 54 -0.57 14.02 17.46
C ARG A 54 0.73 13.49 16.83
N GLN A 55 0.97 13.84 15.57
CA GLN A 55 2.17 13.46 14.83
C GLN A 55 3.43 14.05 15.48
N LYS A 56 3.43 15.35 15.81
CA LYS A 56 4.55 16.01 16.48
C LYS A 56 4.81 15.42 17.86
N ASP A 57 3.78 15.16 18.66
CA ASP A 57 3.94 14.57 19.99
C ASP A 57 4.50 13.16 19.93
N PHE A 58 4.03 12.34 18.98
CA PHE A 58 4.62 11.03 18.72
C PHE A 58 6.09 11.14 18.29
N TRP A 59 6.42 12.06 17.39
CA TRP A 59 7.80 12.27 16.93
C TRP A 59 8.74 12.75 18.02
N LYS A 60 8.28 13.63 18.93
CA LYS A 60 9.05 14.10 20.10
C LYS A 60 9.49 12.94 21.00
N VAL A 61 8.73 11.86 21.06
CA VAL A 61 9.06 10.65 21.82
C VAL A 61 9.91 9.69 20.98
N LEU A 62 9.52 9.43 19.72
CA LEU A 62 10.17 8.43 18.87
C LEU A 62 11.60 8.82 18.48
N ARG A 63 11.83 10.09 18.12
CA ARG A 63 13.14 10.53 17.64
C ARG A 63 14.27 10.33 18.67
N PRO A 64 14.13 10.75 19.95
CA PRO A 64 15.15 10.45 20.96
C PRO A 64 15.43 8.95 21.16
N ILE A 65 14.44 8.08 20.93
CA ILE A 65 14.64 6.63 21.00
C ILE A 65 15.56 6.20 19.85
N PHE A 66 15.31 6.64 18.60
CA PHE A 66 16.24 6.37 17.50
C PHE A 66 17.65 6.86 17.82
N GLU A 67 17.80 8.13 18.21
CA GLU A 67 19.10 8.75 18.45
C GLU A 67 19.89 8.05 19.58
N ARG A 68 19.23 7.60 20.64
CA ARG A 68 19.88 6.87 21.75
C ARG A 68 20.35 5.48 21.32
N HIS A 69 19.63 4.83 20.43
CA HIS A 69 19.97 3.51 19.91
C HIS A 69 20.69 3.60 18.55
N ASN A 70 21.44 4.67 18.32
CA ASN A 70 22.36 4.74 17.19
C ASN A 70 23.32 3.53 17.24
N PRO A 71 23.53 2.81 16.14
CA PRO A 71 24.50 1.71 16.09
C PRO A 71 25.92 2.04 16.58
N ASN A 72 26.33 3.31 16.51
CA ASN A 72 27.65 3.79 16.98
C ASN A 72 28.84 2.99 16.42
N CYS A 73 28.71 2.48 15.19
CA CYS A 73 29.75 1.81 14.44
C CYS A 73 29.81 2.36 13.00
N PRO A 74 30.89 2.05 12.24
CA PRO A 74 30.90 2.29 10.81
C PRO A 74 29.81 1.50 10.08
N SER A 75 29.42 1.99 8.91
CA SER A 75 28.60 1.23 7.97
C SER A 75 29.22 -0.13 7.63
N PRO A 76 28.43 -1.21 7.47
CA PRO A 76 28.94 -2.48 6.97
C PRO A 76 29.71 -2.32 5.66
N ASP A 77 30.86 -2.96 5.56
CA ASP A 77 31.69 -2.93 4.37
C ASP A 77 31.00 -3.67 3.23
N LYS A 78 31.15 -3.14 2.02
CA LYS A 78 30.59 -3.71 0.79
C LYS A 78 31.66 -4.54 0.10
N LEU A 79 31.46 -5.86 0.04
CA LEU A 79 32.36 -6.78 -0.66
C LEU A 79 31.98 -6.95 -2.14
N GLY A 80 30.75 -6.59 -2.50
CA GLY A 80 30.19 -6.65 -3.84
C GLY A 80 28.72 -6.24 -3.86
N ASP A 81 28.08 -6.39 -5.02
CA ASP A 81 26.63 -6.28 -5.18
C ASP A 81 26.05 -7.68 -5.37
N VAL A 82 24.89 -7.97 -4.76
CA VAL A 82 24.17 -9.21 -5.03
C VAL A 82 23.58 -9.17 -6.43
N ASP A 83 23.83 -10.23 -7.20
CA ASP A 83 23.26 -10.40 -8.53
C ASP A 83 21.72 -10.48 -8.51
N ALA A 84 21.09 -10.14 -9.64
CA ALA A 84 19.65 -10.27 -9.84
C ALA A 84 19.21 -11.75 -9.95
N GLN A 85 19.26 -12.47 -8.83
CA GLN A 85 18.89 -13.89 -8.75
C GLN A 85 17.38 -14.03 -8.61
N HIS A 86 16.73 -14.59 -9.62
CA HIS A 86 15.33 -14.97 -9.54
C HIS A 86 15.09 -16.01 -8.44
N PHE A 87 13.94 -15.90 -7.77
CA PHE A 87 13.52 -16.85 -6.75
C PHE A 87 13.14 -18.22 -7.35
N ASP A 88 13.60 -19.29 -6.70
CA ASP A 88 13.24 -20.67 -7.01
C ASP A 88 12.86 -21.42 -5.71
N PRO A 89 11.59 -21.83 -5.53
CA PRO A 89 11.15 -22.55 -4.35
C PRO A 89 11.50 -24.05 -4.39
N THR A 90 12.07 -24.53 -5.50
CA THR A 90 12.47 -25.93 -5.67
C THR A 90 13.97 -26.15 -5.47
N LYS A 91 14.74 -25.06 -5.40
CA LYS A 91 16.19 -25.08 -5.31
C LYS A 91 16.68 -24.21 -4.18
N GLU A 92 17.43 -24.83 -3.27
CA GLU A 92 18.12 -24.09 -2.22
C GLU A 92 19.44 -23.51 -2.77
N PHE A 93 19.59 -22.19 -2.71
CA PHE A 93 20.82 -21.50 -3.04
C PHE A 93 21.57 -21.11 -1.77
N PRO A 94 22.91 -21.02 -1.80
CA PRO A 94 23.64 -20.42 -0.70
C PRO A 94 23.19 -18.97 -0.52
N ARG A 95 22.89 -18.58 0.72
CA ARG A 95 22.55 -17.21 1.07
C ARG A 95 23.73 -16.29 0.73
N PRO A 96 23.52 -15.17 0.00
CA PRO A 96 24.59 -14.23 -0.29
C PRO A 96 25.19 -13.63 0.99
N ASP A 97 26.50 -13.53 1.06
CA ASP A 97 27.25 -12.95 2.18
C ASP A 97 28.33 -12.00 1.64
N LEU A 98 27.87 -10.84 1.14
CA LEU A 98 28.68 -9.80 0.50
C LEU A 98 28.81 -8.54 1.36
N THR A 99 28.57 -8.70 2.67
CA THR A 99 28.71 -7.64 3.67
C THR A 99 29.60 -8.12 4.80
N SER A 100 30.43 -7.23 5.34
CA SER A 100 31.28 -7.57 6.49
C SER A 100 31.27 -6.49 7.57
N LEU A 101 31.41 -6.93 8.81
CA LEU A 101 31.63 -6.12 10.00
C LEU A 101 32.71 -6.77 10.85
N SER A 102 33.41 -5.96 11.66
CA SER A 102 34.26 -6.50 12.73
C SER A 102 33.38 -7.17 13.79
N GLU A 103 33.92 -8.13 14.55
CA GLU A 103 33.18 -8.75 15.68
C GLU A 103 32.73 -7.70 16.71
N GLU A 104 33.54 -6.65 16.91
CA GLU A 104 33.21 -5.55 17.81
C GLU A 104 31.99 -4.76 17.31
N ASP A 105 31.95 -4.45 16.01
CA ASP A 105 30.87 -3.67 15.41
C ASP A 105 29.60 -4.50 15.19
N GLU A 106 29.71 -5.80 14.91
CA GLU A 106 28.57 -6.73 14.91
C GLU A 106 27.91 -6.74 16.30
N ARG A 107 28.69 -6.80 17.38
CA ARG A 107 28.17 -6.74 18.75
C ARG A 107 27.51 -5.40 19.08
N LYS A 108 28.06 -4.27 18.60
CA LYS A 108 27.44 -2.95 18.78
C LYS A 108 26.09 -2.86 18.07
N MET A 109 26.01 -3.36 16.83
CA MET A 109 24.76 -3.44 16.07
C MET A 109 23.72 -4.32 16.79
N GLU A 110 24.13 -5.49 17.29
CA GLU A 110 23.28 -6.42 18.03
C GLU A 110 22.74 -5.77 19.33
N GLU A 111 23.60 -5.09 20.09
CA GLU A 111 23.22 -4.40 21.33
C GLU A 111 22.27 -3.22 21.04
N ALA A 112 22.55 -2.41 20.03
CA ALA A 112 21.68 -1.30 19.62
C ALA A 112 20.31 -1.79 19.17
N HIS A 113 20.27 -2.87 18.37
CA HIS A 113 19.03 -3.50 17.91
C HIS A 113 18.18 -4.03 19.08
N ALA A 114 18.79 -4.84 19.96
CA ALA A 114 18.10 -5.42 21.10
C ALA A 114 17.61 -4.34 22.08
N SER A 115 18.43 -3.31 22.32
CA SER A 115 18.10 -2.19 23.20
C SER A 115 16.97 -1.33 22.63
N PHE A 116 16.96 -1.09 21.31
CA PHE A 116 15.87 -0.40 20.64
C PHE A 116 14.55 -1.16 20.81
N ILE A 117 14.53 -2.48 20.55
CA ILE A 117 13.34 -3.32 20.74
C ILE A 117 12.84 -3.25 22.19
N GLN A 118 13.74 -3.31 23.17
CA GLN A 118 13.37 -3.23 24.58
C GLN A 118 12.79 -1.86 24.94
N ASP A 119 13.36 -0.78 24.40
CA ASP A 119 12.91 0.59 24.66
C ASP A 119 11.51 0.82 24.06
N ILE A 120 11.24 0.45 22.81
CA ILE A 120 9.90 0.62 22.23
C ILE A 120 8.82 -0.22 22.95
N LYS A 121 9.18 -1.37 23.51
CA LYS A 121 8.28 -2.19 24.35
C LYS A 121 7.97 -1.51 25.68
N ASN A 122 8.97 -0.89 26.31
CA ASN A 122 8.82 -0.22 27.61
C ASN A 122 8.13 1.14 27.47
N THR A 123 8.46 1.88 26.42
CA THR A 123 7.97 3.24 26.13
C THR A 123 6.62 3.22 25.39
N GLY A 124 6.04 2.04 25.15
CA GLY A 124 4.75 1.87 24.45
C GLY A 124 3.56 2.62 25.09
N LYS A 125 3.65 3.01 26.37
CA LYS A 125 2.65 3.87 27.02
C LYS A 125 2.73 5.35 26.58
N GLU A 126 3.92 5.80 26.18
CA GLU A 126 4.20 7.16 25.74
C GLU A 126 4.09 7.29 24.21
N LEU A 127 4.48 6.24 23.47
CA LEU A 127 4.26 6.11 22.02
C LEU A 127 2.79 5.80 21.71
N LYS A 128 1.91 6.77 21.99
CA LYS A 128 0.48 6.64 21.66
C LYS A 128 0.31 6.59 20.14
N PRO A 129 -0.40 5.59 19.60
CA PRO A 129 -0.66 5.53 18.17
C PRO A 129 -1.33 6.81 17.69
N ILE A 130 -0.81 7.37 16.59
CA ILE A 130 -1.33 8.62 15.99
C ILE A 130 -2.73 8.40 15.42
N HIS A 131 -2.99 7.18 14.97
CA HIS A 131 -4.21 6.83 14.25
C HIS A 131 -5.46 6.98 15.10
N THR A 132 -6.60 7.06 14.41
CA THR A 132 -7.90 7.02 15.05
C THR A 132 -8.41 5.57 15.01
N PRO A 133 -8.74 4.94 16.15
CA PRO A 133 -9.16 3.53 16.18
C PRO A 133 -10.30 3.23 15.21
N GLY A 134 -10.22 2.11 14.51
CA GLY A 134 -11.19 1.67 13.50
C GLY A 134 -11.19 2.46 12.18
N LYS A 135 -10.40 3.53 12.06
CA LYS A 135 -10.30 4.30 10.81
C LYS A 135 -9.44 3.55 9.81
N ARG A 136 -9.90 3.43 8.57
CA ARG A 136 -9.19 2.75 7.48
C ARG A 136 -8.95 3.73 6.34
N GLY A 137 -7.88 3.53 5.59
CA GLY A 137 -7.58 4.38 4.45
C GLY A 137 -6.32 3.96 3.71
N LEU A 138 -6.09 4.63 2.59
CA LEU A 138 -4.91 4.40 1.77
C LEU A 138 -3.88 5.51 2.01
N VAL A 139 -2.61 5.11 2.06
CA VAL A 139 -1.47 6.00 2.25
C VAL A 139 -0.55 5.87 1.06
N SER A 140 -0.07 7.01 0.55
CA SER A 140 0.87 7.06 -0.57
C SER A 140 1.85 8.21 -0.37
N THR A 141 2.91 8.23 -1.16
CA THR A 141 3.82 9.38 -1.29
C THR A 141 3.99 9.75 -2.75
N ALA A 142 3.87 11.04 -3.06
CA ALA A 142 4.18 11.56 -4.40
C ALA A 142 4.52 13.05 -4.33
N GLY A 143 5.55 13.43 -5.08
CA GLY A 143 5.97 14.80 -5.28
C GLY A 143 6.64 14.94 -6.64
N ALA A 144 6.81 16.17 -7.11
CA ALA A 144 7.48 16.48 -8.38
C ALA A 144 6.94 15.63 -9.56
N THR A 145 7.79 14.82 -10.20
CA THR A 145 7.43 14.04 -11.40
C THR A 145 6.51 12.85 -11.08
N TYR A 146 6.34 12.49 -9.82
CA TYR A 146 5.44 11.43 -9.39
C TYR A 146 4.01 11.92 -9.14
N LEU A 147 3.82 13.22 -8.90
CA LEU A 147 2.49 13.75 -8.56
C LEU A 147 1.45 13.56 -9.69
N PRO A 148 1.77 13.82 -10.98
CA PRO A 148 0.84 13.52 -12.06
C PRO A 148 0.50 12.03 -12.18
N VAL A 149 1.50 11.16 -11.96
CA VAL A 149 1.35 9.70 -12.00
C VAL A 149 0.40 9.23 -10.89
N PHE A 150 0.60 9.72 -9.67
CA PHE A 150 -0.29 9.44 -8.55
C PHE A 150 -1.73 9.89 -8.82
N VAL A 151 -1.95 11.04 -9.47
CA VAL A 151 -3.31 11.46 -9.81
C VAL A 151 -3.97 10.46 -10.78
N SER A 152 -3.24 9.94 -11.77
CA SER A 152 -3.75 8.89 -12.66
C SER A 152 -4.04 7.59 -11.89
N SER A 153 -3.13 7.14 -11.03
CA SER A 153 -3.33 5.95 -10.18
C SER A 153 -4.48 6.10 -9.19
N LEU A 154 -4.66 7.28 -8.59
CA LEU A 154 -5.80 7.61 -7.72
C LEU A 154 -7.12 7.58 -8.50
N ARG A 155 -7.13 8.01 -9.75
CA ARG A 155 -8.31 7.89 -10.60
C ARG A 155 -8.62 6.44 -10.94
N MET A 156 -7.61 5.60 -11.17
CA MET A 156 -7.78 4.14 -11.30
C MET A 156 -8.36 3.52 -10.01
N LEU A 157 -7.88 3.93 -8.83
CA LEU A 157 -8.47 3.52 -7.54
C LEU A 157 -9.96 3.87 -7.46
N ARG A 158 -10.36 5.07 -7.90
CA ARG A 158 -11.77 5.47 -7.94
C ARG A 158 -12.57 4.73 -9.01
N ARG A 159 -11.97 4.43 -10.15
CA ARG A 159 -12.56 3.60 -11.21
C ARG A 159 -12.84 2.18 -10.75
N ALA A 160 -11.95 1.59 -9.94
CA ALA A 160 -12.15 0.30 -9.28
C ALA A 160 -13.29 0.33 -8.22
N GLY A 161 -13.88 1.50 -7.95
CA GLY A 161 -15.00 1.68 -7.05
C GLY A 161 -14.62 1.86 -5.59
N SER A 162 -13.35 2.11 -5.29
CA SER A 162 -12.89 2.33 -3.92
C SER A 162 -13.38 3.66 -3.37
N THR A 163 -13.85 3.63 -2.12
CA THR A 163 -14.28 4.82 -1.37
C THR A 163 -13.34 5.16 -0.22
N LEU A 164 -12.18 4.51 -0.14
CA LEU A 164 -11.22 4.76 0.93
C LEU A 164 -10.69 6.20 0.85
N PRO A 165 -10.64 6.92 1.99
CA PRO A 165 -9.95 8.20 2.06
C PRO A 165 -8.46 7.99 1.87
N VAL A 166 -7.81 8.94 1.19
CA VAL A 166 -6.38 8.86 0.84
C VAL A 166 -5.58 9.96 1.52
N GLU A 167 -4.48 9.58 2.15
CA GLU A 167 -3.47 10.51 2.66
C GLU A 167 -2.21 10.43 1.79
N LEU A 168 -1.97 11.49 1.02
CA LEU A 168 -0.78 11.65 0.20
C LEU A 168 0.28 12.44 0.98
N TYR A 169 1.39 11.79 1.31
CA TYR A 169 2.52 12.42 1.98
C TYR A 169 3.52 12.98 0.97
N MET A 170 3.93 14.21 1.20
CA MET A 170 4.98 14.92 0.48
C MET A 170 6.20 15.08 1.39
N LYS A 171 7.41 15.08 0.82
CA LYS A 171 8.65 15.24 1.59
C LYS A 171 8.63 16.55 2.37
N ASP A 172 8.44 17.65 1.65
CA ASP A 172 8.45 19.00 2.19
C ASP A 172 7.53 19.94 1.38
N ALA A 173 7.42 21.18 1.86
CA ALA A 173 6.55 22.19 1.26
C ALA A 173 6.89 22.57 -0.20
N SER A 174 8.08 22.22 -0.70
CA SER A 174 8.45 22.48 -2.10
C SER A 174 7.76 21.53 -3.10
N GLU A 175 7.30 20.36 -2.63
CA GLU A 175 6.51 19.40 -3.39
C GLU A 175 5.00 19.68 -3.28
N HIS A 176 4.59 20.60 -2.40
CA HIS A 176 3.17 20.93 -2.19
C HIS A 176 2.62 21.85 -3.28
N GLU A 177 1.82 21.27 -4.18
CA GLU A 177 1.20 21.98 -5.30
C GLU A 177 -0.23 22.41 -4.97
N LYS A 178 -0.43 23.71 -4.70
CA LYS A 178 -1.69 24.26 -4.15
C LYS A 178 -2.94 23.86 -4.92
N ARG A 179 -2.95 23.97 -6.25
CA ARG A 179 -4.11 23.63 -7.08
C ARG A 179 -4.44 22.14 -6.98
N VAL A 180 -3.44 21.28 -7.09
CA VAL A 180 -3.63 19.83 -6.98
C VAL A 180 -4.10 19.45 -5.58
N CYS A 181 -3.43 19.92 -4.54
CA CYS A 181 -3.72 19.57 -3.15
C CYS A 181 -5.04 20.12 -2.60
N ASN A 182 -5.46 21.32 -3.01
CA ASN A 182 -6.63 21.98 -2.43
C ASN A 182 -7.89 21.89 -3.29
N GLU A 183 -7.76 21.60 -4.59
CA GLU A 183 -8.90 21.59 -5.52
C GLU A 183 -9.11 20.25 -6.24
N VAL A 184 -8.03 19.52 -6.58
CA VAL A 184 -8.11 18.27 -7.34
C VAL A 184 -8.27 17.08 -6.40
N LEU A 185 -7.28 16.84 -5.53
CA LEU A 185 -7.26 15.68 -4.64
C LEU A 185 -8.48 15.61 -3.70
N PRO A 186 -8.98 16.72 -3.12
CA PRO A 186 -10.17 16.65 -2.26
C PRO A 186 -11.42 16.16 -2.99
N LYS A 187 -11.55 16.39 -4.31
CA LYS A 187 -12.67 15.86 -5.11
C LYS A 187 -12.57 14.35 -5.32
N LEU A 188 -11.40 13.78 -5.10
CA LEU A 188 -11.12 12.34 -5.17
C LEU A 188 -10.98 11.75 -3.76
N ASP A 189 -11.52 12.38 -2.72
CA ASP A 189 -11.40 11.98 -1.31
C ASP A 189 -9.94 11.72 -0.87
N ALA A 190 -9.05 12.62 -1.29
CA ALA A 190 -7.64 12.60 -0.98
C ALA A 190 -7.17 13.93 -0.40
N ARG A 191 -6.17 13.91 0.47
CA ARG A 191 -5.55 15.11 1.04
C ARG A 191 -4.03 15.03 1.06
N CYS A 192 -3.37 16.17 0.84
CA CYS A 192 -1.93 16.31 0.98
C CYS A 192 -1.53 16.51 2.45
N LEU A 193 -0.42 15.90 2.85
CA LEU A 193 0.23 16.08 4.14
C LEU A 193 1.73 16.25 3.90
N VAL A 194 2.38 17.16 4.63
CA VAL A 194 3.81 17.44 4.46
C VAL A 194 4.59 16.85 5.62
N LEU A 195 5.49 15.91 5.33
CA LEU A 195 6.21 15.18 6.38
C LEU A 195 7.18 16.08 7.15
N ALA A 196 7.87 17.00 6.46
CA ALA A 196 8.78 17.96 7.08
C ALA A 196 8.12 18.86 8.15
N ASP A 197 6.79 19.05 8.11
CA ASP A 197 6.05 19.81 9.13
C ASP A 197 5.97 19.07 10.48
N VAL A 198 6.18 17.75 10.45
CA VAL A 198 6.23 16.87 11.62
C VAL A 198 7.67 16.64 12.06
N VAL A 199 8.52 16.20 11.12
CA VAL A 199 9.85 15.66 11.47
C VAL A 199 10.97 16.68 11.44
N GLY A 200 10.75 17.83 10.78
CA GLY A 200 11.78 18.81 10.43
C GLY A 200 12.39 18.58 9.05
N LYS A 201 13.15 19.57 8.54
CA LYS A 201 13.80 19.48 7.23
C LYS A 201 15.04 18.60 7.29
N ASN A 202 15.31 17.85 6.22
CA ASN A 202 16.53 17.04 6.02
C ASN A 202 16.77 15.93 7.07
N ILE A 203 15.71 15.46 7.74
CA ILE A 203 15.79 14.35 8.69
C ILE A 203 15.49 13.01 8.01
N ILE A 204 14.61 13.02 7.01
CA ILE A 204 14.14 11.84 6.28
C ILE A 204 14.40 12.07 4.80
N GLU A 205 15.16 11.17 4.17
CA GLU A 205 15.44 11.15 2.74
C GLU A 205 14.30 10.48 1.95
N HIS A 206 14.31 10.61 0.61
CA HIS A 206 13.20 10.21 -0.26
C HIS A 206 12.72 8.76 -0.07
N TYR A 207 13.63 7.79 -0.01
CA TYR A 207 13.27 6.36 0.14
C TYR A 207 12.79 6.00 1.55
N GLN A 208 13.05 6.83 2.56
CA GLN A 208 12.58 6.56 3.93
C GLN A 208 11.11 7.00 4.12
N LEU A 209 10.54 7.79 3.19
CA LEU A 209 9.23 8.43 3.36
C LEU A 209 8.10 7.43 3.60
N LYS A 210 8.16 6.25 2.98
CA LYS A 210 7.10 5.21 3.03
C LYS A 210 6.72 4.82 4.45
N ILE A 211 7.67 4.33 5.23
CA ILE A 211 7.41 3.88 6.60
C ILE A 211 6.93 5.02 7.50
N PHE A 212 7.47 6.23 7.32
CA PHE A 212 7.08 7.38 8.13
C PHE A 212 5.69 7.88 7.75
N ALA A 213 5.34 7.93 6.47
CA ALA A 213 3.98 8.21 6.02
C ALA A 213 2.98 7.21 6.60
N VAL A 214 3.33 5.91 6.59
CA VAL A 214 2.53 4.86 7.25
C VAL A 214 2.37 5.17 8.73
N LEU A 215 3.45 5.36 9.49
CA LEU A 215 3.38 5.67 10.93
C LEU A 215 2.56 6.92 11.24
N PHE A 216 2.79 8.01 10.52
CA PHE A 216 2.17 9.32 10.76
C PHE A 216 0.73 9.44 10.26
N SER A 217 0.27 8.51 9.42
CA SER A 217 -1.11 8.54 8.92
C SER A 217 -2.18 8.41 9.99
N SER A 218 -3.37 8.94 9.72
CA SER A 218 -4.48 8.91 10.68
C SER A 218 -5.24 7.57 10.75
N PHE A 219 -4.87 6.60 9.90
CA PHE A 219 -5.55 5.31 9.76
C PHE A 219 -4.94 4.22 10.66
N GLU A 220 -5.81 3.39 11.24
CA GLU A 220 -5.47 2.18 12.00
C GLU A 220 -5.09 1.04 11.05
N ASP A 221 -5.97 0.73 10.09
CA ASP A 221 -5.70 -0.23 9.03
C ASP A 221 -5.40 0.51 7.74
N ILE A 222 -4.25 0.19 7.15
CA ILE A 222 -3.64 0.94 6.07
C ILE A 222 -3.47 0.04 4.86
N ILE A 223 -3.78 0.61 3.70
CA ILE A 223 -3.33 0.13 2.41
C ILE A 223 -2.25 1.09 1.95
N TRP A 224 -1.02 0.61 1.79
CA TRP A 224 0.01 1.38 1.11
C TRP A 224 -0.12 1.18 -0.40
N MET A 225 0.11 2.25 -1.17
CA MET A 225 0.15 2.23 -2.62
C MET A 225 1.18 3.26 -3.13
N ASP A 226 2.20 2.81 -3.85
CA ASP A 226 3.16 3.70 -4.52
C ASP A 226 2.45 4.54 -5.60
N ALA A 227 3.05 5.66 -6.01
CA ALA A 227 2.44 6.63 -6.93
C ALA A 227 2.06 6.01 -8.29
N ASP A 228 2.81 5.00 -8.73
CA ASP A 228 2.69 4.25 -9.97
C ASP A 228 2.08 2.85 -9.75
N CYS A 229 1.35 2.64 -8.66
CA CYS A 229 0.59 1.43 -8.40
C CYS A 229 -0.92 1.72 -8.33
N PHE A 230 -1.76 0.82 -8.83
CA PHE A 230 -3.22 0.93 -8.72
C PHE A 230 -3.90 -0.45 -8.69
N PRO A 231 -5.08 -0.56 -8.04
CA PRO A 231 -5.80 -1.82 -7.95
C PRO A 231 -6.77 -2.02 -9.13
N LEU A 232 -7.09 -3.27 -9.43
CA LEU A 232 -8.12 -3.69 -10.38
C LEU A 232 -9.48 -3.97 -9.72
N GLY A 233 -9.50 -4.07 -8.38
CA GLY A 233 -10.71 -4.23 -7.56
C GLY A 233 -10.73 -3.27 -6.37
N LYS A 234 -11.71 -3.41 -5.47
CA LYS A 234 -11.83 -2.56 -4.27
C LYS A 234 -10.85 -3.01 -3.18
N PRO A 235 -9.77 -2.25 -2.89
CA PRO A 235 -8.76 -2.69 -1.95
C PRO A 235 -9.27 -2.71 -0.50
N GLU A 236 -10.32 -1.97 -0.14
CA GLU A 236 -10.95 -2.07 1.18
C GLU A 236 -11.47 -3.48 1.50
N GLU A 237 -11.87 -4.26 0.50
CA GLU A 237 -12.34 -5.64 0.70
C GLU A 237 -11.22 -6.56 1.21
N LEU A 238 -9.96 -6.24 0.89
CA LEU A 238 -8.81 -6.99 1.38
C LEU A 238 -8.63 -6.83 2.90
N LEU A 239 -9.04 -5.67 3.46
CA LEU A 239 -8.99 -5.43 4.91
C LEU A 239 -10.07 -6.21 5.68
N ASP A 240 -11.14 -6.61 5.00
CA ASP A 240 -12.24 -7.39 5.58
C ASP A 240 -12.09 -8.90 5.35
N SER A 241 -11.02 -9.33 4.68
CA SER A 241 -10.81 -10.71 4.24
C SER A 241 -9.56 -11.34 4.85
N GLU A 242 -9.50 -12.67 4.82
CA GLU A 242 -8.21 -13.35 4.94
C GLU A 242 -7.38 -13.11 3.66
N PRO A 243 -6.05 -13.00 3.75
CA PRO A 243 -5.21 -13.27 4.91
C PRO A 243 -5.01 -12.10 5.89
N PHE A 244 -5.54 -10.91 5.58
CA PHE A 244 -5.27 -9.72 6.41
C PHE A 244 -5.84 -9.84 7.82
N LYS A 245 -7.04 -10.40 7.99
CA LYS A 245 -7.69 -10.50 9.30
C LYS A 245 -6.90 -11.32 10.31
N SER A 246 -6.30 -12.43 9.89
CA SER A 246 -5.48 -13.27 10.79
C SER A 246 -4.04 -12.76 10.94
N ASN A 247 -3.48 -12.13 9.91
CA ASN A 247 -2.06 -11.77 9.89
C ASN A 247 -1.78 -10.31 10.21
N GLY A 248 -2.64 -9.35 9.86
CA GLY A 248 -2.44 -7.92 10.10
C GLY A 248 -1.34 -7.25 9.29
N LEU A 249 -0.48 -8.00 8.59
CA LEU A 249 0.46 -7.53 7.57
C LEU A 249 0.36 -8.46 6.35
N VAL A 250 0.09 -7.89 5.17
CA VAL A 250 0.05 -8.62 3.89
C VAL A 250 0.92 -7.90 2.88
N THR A 251 1.87 -8.61 2.27
CA THR A 251 2.79 -8.06 1.25
C THR A 251 2.78 -8.92 0.00
N TRP A 252 3.20 -8.34 -1.12
CA TRP A 252 3.37 -9.05 -2.38
C TRP A 252 4.85 -9.33 -2.67
N PRO A 253 5.16 -10.42 -3.40
CA PRO A 253 6.53 -10.79 -3.71
C PRO A 253 7.10 -9.94 -4.85
N ASP A 254 8.42 -9.80 -4.84
CA ASP A 254 9.22 -9.37 -5.99
C ASP A 254 9.70 -10.60 -6.79
N PHE A 255 10.41 -10.38 -7.90
CA PHE A 255 10.99 -11.44 -8.74
C PHE A 255 12.15 -12.18 -8.07
N TRP A 256 12.79 -11.54 -7.09
CA TRP A 256 14.11 -11.92 -6.60
C TRP A 256 14.05 -12.84 -5.38
N ALA A 257 15.11 -13.63 -5.21
CA ALA A 257 15.36 -14.32 -3.96
C ALA A 257 15.80 -13.31 -2.88
N SER A 258 15.58 -13.64 -1.59
CA SER A 258 16.01 -12.77 -0.47
C SER A 258 17.52 -12.53 -0.51
N SER A 259 17.97 -11.28 -0.56
CA SER A 259 19.38 -10.92 -0.43
C SER A 259 19.79 -10.48 0.99
N ALA A 260 18.98 -10.76 2.03
CA ALA A 260 19.35 -10.44 3.41
C ALA A 260 20.59 -11.22 3.87
N SER A 261 21.59 -10.50 4.38
CA SER A 261 22.87 -11.01 4.86
C SER A 261 22.73 -11.92 6.08
N PRO A 262 23.56 -12.96 6.23
CA PRO A 262 23.70 -13.70 7.48
C PRO A 262 23.95 -12.79 8.70
N LEU A 263 24.68 -11.67 8.52
CA LEU A 263 24.91 -10.68 9.57
C LEU A 263 23.62 -10.11 10.14
N TYR A 264 22.63 -9.83 9.29
CA TYR A 264 21.34 -9.31 9.74
C TYR A 264 20.67 -10.27 10.74
N TYR A 265 20.66 -11.57 10.42
CA TYR A 265 20.04 -12.58 11.26
C TYR A 265 20.78 -12.76 12.59
N ARG A 266 22.12 -12.66 12.60
CA ARG A 266 22.90 -12.66 13.85
C ARG A 266 22.60 -11.43 14.70
N ILE A 267 22.67 -10.23 14.11
CA ILE A 267 22.36 -8.95 14.77
C ILE A 267 20.95 -8.93 15.37
N SER A 268 19.97 -9.47 14.63
CA SER A 268 18.57 -9.52 15.07
C SER A 268 18.21 -10.77 15.88
N ARG A 269 19.19 -11.65 16.15
CA ARG A 269 19.04 -12.91 16.90
C ARG A 269 17.95 -13.84 16.35
N GLN A 270 17.91 -13.97 15.04
CA GLN A 270 17.00 -14.84 14.31
C GLN A 270 17.75 -15.99 13.64
N GLU A 271 17.07 -17.10 13.44
CA GLU A 271 17.52 -18.11 12.48
C GLU A 271 17.24 -17.60 11.07
N ALA A 272 18.22 -17.69 10.18
CA ALA A 272 18.03 -17.30 8.80
C ALA A 272 17.08 -18.31 8.12
N PRO A 273 15.99 -17.87 7.47
CA PRO A 273 15.09 -18.77 6.75
C PRO A 273 15.82 -19.40 5.55
N ALA A 274 15.30 -20.54 5.07
CA ALA A 274 15.76 -21.12 3.81
C ALA A 274 15.56 -20.13 2.65
N MET A 275 16.47 -20.12 1.68
CA MET A 275 16.39 -19.30 0.49
C MET A 275 15.20 -19.68 -0.40
N ALA A 276 14.77 -20.94 -0.35
CA ALA A 276 13.55 -21.41 -1.02
C ALA A 276 12.24 -21.12 -0.25
N ALA A 277 12.30 -20.50 0.94
CA ALA A 277 11.12 -20.30 1.77
C ALA A 277 10.13 -19.28 1.19
N ARG A 278 10.64 -18.16 0.66
CA ARG A 278 9.83 -17.08 0.06
C ARG A 278 10.68 -16.14 -0.78
N GLN A 279 10.03 -15.44 -1.71
CA GLN A 279 10.60 -14.31 -2.45
C GLN A 279 11.00 -13.15 -1.52
N SER A 280 11.82 -12.23 -2.05
CA SER A 280 11.89 -10.86 -1.52
C SER A 280 10.55 -10.14 -1.72
N SER A 281 10.39 -8.99 -1.08
CA SER A 281 9.16 -8.20 -1.10
C SER A 281 9.18 -7.12 -2.17
N GLU A 282 8.04 -6.91 -2.81
CA GLU A 282 7.78 -5.74 -3.65
C GLU A 282 6.72 -4.89 -2.97
N THR A 283 7.11 -3.70 -2.49
CA THR A 283 6.26 -2.84 -1.64
C THR A 283 5.59 -1.70 -2.40
N GLY A 284 5.38 -1.87 -3.72
CA GLY A 284 4.43 -1.07 -4.49
C GLY A 284 3.02 -1.04 -3.88
N ALA A 285 2.61 -2.14 -3.25
CA ALA A 285 1.43 -2.19 -2.38
C ALA A 285 1.66 -3.13 -1.19
N PHE A 286 1.07 -2.81 -0.04
CA PHE A 286 0.95 -3.72 1.11
C PHE A 286 -0.19 -3.31 2.04
N LEU A 287 -0.63 -4.23 2.90
CA LEU A 287 -1.66 -3.98 3.91
C LEU A 287 -1.03 -4.06 5.30
N VAL A 288 -1.35 -3.14 6.21
CA VAL A 288 -0.88 -3.23 7.59
C VAL A 288 -1.88 -2.66 8.60
N SER A 289 -2.06 -3.35 9.71
CA SER A 289 -2.81 -2.86 10.86
C SER A 289 -1.88 -2.31 11.93
N LYS A 290 -1.90 -0.99 12.17
CA LYS A 290 -1.15 -0.38 13.29
C LYS A 290 -1.57 -0.92 14.64
N LYS A 291 -2.81 -1.40 14.77
CA LYS A 291 -3.31 -2.00 16.00
C LYS A 291 -2.56 -3.26 16.37
N THR A 292 -2.25 -4.12 15.40
CA THR A 292 -1.51 -5.38 15.63
C THR A 292 -0.02 -5.25 15.36
N HIS A 293 0.41 -4.28 14.54
CA HIS A 293 1.79 -4.16 14.04
C HIS A 293 2.52 -2.87 14.45
N LEU A 294 2.09 -2.16 15.50
CA LEU A 294 2.80 -0.95 15.93
C LEU A 294 4.29 -1.20 16.21
N LEU A 295 4.63 -2.25 16.97
CA LEU A 295 6.04 -2.56 17.29
C LEU A 295 6.85 -2.95 16.03
N PRO A 296 6.36 -3.84 15.15
CA PRO A 296 6.97 -4.04 13.82
C PRO A 296 7.17 -2.77 13.01
N LEU A 297 6.19 -1.87 12.97
CA LEU A 297 6.31 -0.61 12.23
C LEU A 297 7.36 0.32 12.85
N LEU A 298 7.48 0.37 14.18
CA LEU A 298 8.53 1.12 14.87
C LEU A 298 9.93 0.56 14.56
N LEU A 299 10.06 -0.76 14.51
CA LEU A 299 11.32 -1.42 14.15
C LEU A 299 11.66 -1.28 12.67
N ALA A 300 10.68 -1.36 11.77
CA ALA A 300 10.86 -1.05 10.37
C ALA A 300 11.28 0.42 10.18
N ALA A 301 10.73 1.35 10.97
CA ALA A 301 11.14 2.75 10.93
C ALA A 301 12.58 2.95 11.41
N TYR A 302 13.02 2.23 12.44
CA TYR A 302 14.42 2.22 12.87
C TYR A 302 15.36 1.66 11.80
N TYR A 303 14.99 0.55 11.14
CA TYR A 303 15.75 0.02 10.01
C TYR A 303 15.85 1.03 8.87
N ASN A 304 14.77 1.73 8.54
CA ASN A 304 14.80 2.76 7.50
C ASN A 304 15.60 3.99 7.93
N PHE A 305 15.47 4.45 9.18
CA PHE A 305 16.19 5.61 9.71
C PHE A 305 17.71 5.41 9.63
N TYR A 306 18.19 4.21 9.96
CA TYR A 306 19.59 3.80 9.78
C TYR A 306 19.81 2.98 8.49
N GLY A 307 18.91 3.08 7.52
CA GLY A 307 18.90 2.29 6.30
C GLY A 307 20.10 2.57 5.41
N PRO A 308 20.29 3.81 4.93
CA PRO A 308 21.39 4.17 4.02
C PRO A 308 22.77 3.86 4.57
N SER A 309 22.92 3.99 5.89
CA SER A 309 24.18 3.77 6.58
C SER A 309 24.39 2.32 6.96
N HIS A 310 23.37 1.57 7.38
CA HIS A 310 23.55 0.21 7.93
C HIS A 310 22.58 -0.80 7.33
N TYR A 311 21.27 -0.63 7.58
CA TYR A 311 20.32 -1.72 7.38
C TYR A 311 20.02 -2.04 5.92
N PHE A 312 20.07 -1.08 4.99
CA PHE A 312 19.88 -1.41 3.57
C PHE A 312 20.98 -2.34 3.09
N ARG A 313 22.25 -2.06 3.44
CA ARG A 313 23.35 -2.98 3.12
C ARG A 313 23.14 -4.36 3.70
N LEU A 314 22.65 -4.48 4.94
CA LEU A 314 22.39 -5.78 5.56
C LEU A 314 21.19 -6.52 4.95
N LEU A 315 20.15 -5.81 4.52
CA LEU A 315 18.90 -6.39 4.04
C LEU A 315 18.89 -6.67 2.54
N THR A 316 19.61 -5.87 1.75
CA THR A 316 19.58 -5.96 0.29
C THR A 316 20.95 -6.19 -0.35
N GLN A 317 22.04 -5.88 0.33
CA GLN A 317 23.43 -6.09 -0.12
C GLN A 317 23.70 -5.54 -1.53
N GLY A 318 23.16 -4.35 -1.84
CA GLY A 318 23.30 -3.70 -3.14
C GLY A 318 22.53 -4.35 -4.30
N GLY A 319 21.71 -5.36 -4.00
CA GLY A 319 20.89 -6.06 -4.99
C GLY A 319 19.73 -5.24 -5.55
N PRO A 320 18.97 -5.80 -6.50
CA PRO A 320 17.89 -5.10 -7.19
C PRO A 320 16.80 -4.55 -6.25
N GLY A 321 16.51 -3.26 -6.41
CA GLY A 321 15.55 -2.54 -5.59
C GLY A 321 15.98 -2.35 -4.14
N GLU A 322 17.28 -2.18 -3.89
CA GLU A 322 17.83 -1.78 -2.60
C GLU A 322 17.08 -0.56 -2.03
N GLY A 323 16.63 -0.68 -0.77
CA GLY A 323 15.88 0.37 -0.10
C GLY A 323 14.99 -0.15 1.03
N ASP A 324 13.85 0.52 1.17
CA ASP A 324 12.91 0.38 2.28
C ASP A 324 12.07 -0.90 2.25
N LYS A 325 11.89 -1.50 1.07
CA LYS A 325 10.94 -2.60 0.84
C LYS A 325 11.11 -3.79 1.81
N GLU A 326 12.34 -4.26 2.03
CA GLU A 326 12.61 -5.44 2.86
C GLU A 326 12.40 -5.20 4.36
N THR A 327 12.29 -3.95 4.80
CA THR A 327 12.27 -3.63 6.23
C THR A 327 11.02 -4.13 6.96
N PHE A 328 9.87 -4.18 6.29
CA PHE A 328 8.58 -4.54 6.91
C PHE A 328 8.53 -6.00 7.36
N ILE A 329 8.83 -6.92 6.47
CA ILE A 329 8.81 -8.36 6.77
C ILE A 329 9.90 -8.69 7.80
N GLN A 330 11.07 -8.09 7.65
CA GLN A 330 12.21 -8.36 8.53
C GLN A 330 11.95 -7.83 9.95
N ALA A 331 11.27 -6.69 10.09
CA ALA A 331 10.84 -6.18 11.38
C ALA A 331 9.74 -7.04 12.03
N ALA A 332 8.76 -7.51 11.23
CA ALA A 332 7.73 -8.42 11.71
C ALA A 332 8.35 -9.74 12.20
N SER A 333 9.25 -10.33 11.41
CA SER A 333 9.98 -11.56 11.74
C SER A 333 10.80 -11.40 13.03
N ALA A 334 11.57 -10.30 13.17
CA ALA A 334 12.39 -10.03 14.35
C ALA A 334 11.60 -9.92 15.65
N LEU A 335 10.31 -9.57 15.57
CA LEU A 335 9.41 -9.46 16.71
C LEU A 335 8.44 -10.65 16.83
N GLY A 336 8.52 -11.65 15.94
CA GLY A 336 7.59 -12.77 15.89
C GLY A 336 6.15 -12.37 15.59
N ALA A 337 5.94 -11.23 14.92
CA ALA A 337 4.62 -10.79 14.51
C ALA A 337 4.15 -11.57 13.26
N PRO A 338 2.87 -11.98 13.19
CA PRO A 338 2.36 -12.72 12.03
C PRO A 338 2.35 -11.84 10.79
N PHE A 339 2.62 -12.43 9.63
CA PHE A 339 2.49 -11.75 8.34
C PHE A 339 2.19 -12.77 7.25
N TYR A 340 1.55 -12.32 6.19
CA TYR A 340 1.35 -13.12 4.98
C TYR A 340 2.06 -12.50 3.79
N THR A 341 2.93 -13.27 3.15
CA THR A 341 3.50 -12.91 1.85
C THR A 341 2.76 -13.69 0.78
N VAL A 342 2.14 -13.02 -0.18
CA VAL A 342 1.49 -13.69 -1.31
C VAL A 342 2.48 -14.64 -1.98
N SER A 343 2.06 -15.89 -2.19
CA SER A 343 2.94 -16.95 -2.67
C SER A 343 3.06 -16.95 -4.19
N GLU A 344 1.95 -16.69 -4.89
CA GLU A 344 1.91 -16.58 -6.35
C GLU A 344 2.95 -15.56 -6.81
N ARG A 345 3.74 -15.98 -7.81
CA ARG A 345 4.82 -15.16 -8.34
C ARG A 345 4.26 -13.83 -8.86
N VAL A 346 5.05 -12.76 -8.75
CA VAL A 346 4.77 -11.54 -9.52
C VAL A 346 5.02 -11.82 -11.00
N GLN A 347 4.19 -11.25 -11.88
CA GLN A 347 4.36 -11.37 -13.33
C GLN A 347 4.85 -10.05 -13.91
N ALA A 348 5.93 -10.10 -14.69
CA ALA A 348 6.30 -8.97 -15.55
C ALA A 348 5.31 -8.90 -16.71
N ILE A 349 4.76 -7.72 -16.96
CA ILE A 349 3.88 -7.44 -18.10
C ILE A 349 4.50 -6.35 -18.98
N GLY A 350 4.30 -6.46 -20.28
CA GLY A 350 4.97 -5.62 -21.26
C GLY A 350 4.47 -5.92 -22.68
N HIS A 351 5.28 -5.59 -23.67
CA HIS A 351 5.05 -5.98 -25.05
C HIS A 351 6.20 -6.89 -25.54
N ALA A 352 5.87 -7.81 -26.44
CA ALA A 352 6.86 -8.68 -27.05
C ALA A 352 7.74 -7.90 -28.03
N THR A 353 9.04 -8.17 -28.01
CA THR A 353 10.04 -7.67 -28.95
C THR A 353 10.83 -8.84 -29.52
N ALA A 354 11.67 -8.60 -30.54
CA ALA A 354 12.54 -9.64 -31.10
C ALA A 354 13.49 -10.25 -30.06
N ASP A 355 13.86 -9.47 -29.04
CA ASP A 355 14.83 -9.86 -27.99
C ASP A 355 14.16 -10.39 -26.70
N GLY A 356 12.82 -10.44 -26.64
CA GLY A 356 12.07 -10.99 -25.51
C GLY A 356 10.87 -10.12 -25.11
N LEU A 357 10.74 -9.86 -23.81
CA LEU A 357 9.69 -9.00 -23.27
C LEU A 357 10.28 -7.64 -22.91
N SER A 358 9.77 -6.58 -23.55
CA SER A 358 9.99 -5.21 -23.08
C SER A 358 9.02 -4.94 -21.93
N GLY A 359 9.44 -5.35 -20.72
CA GLY A 359 8.64 -5.35 -19.50
C GLY A 359 8.49 -3.94 -18.94
N SER A 360 7.24 -3.50 -18.74
CA SER A 360 6.92 -2.13 -18.34
C SER A 360 6.14 -1.97 -17.04
N ALA A 361 5.57 -3.08 -16.54
CA ALA A 361 4.87 -3.10 -15.28
C ALA A 361 4.93 -4.49 -14.64
N MET A 362 4.49 -4.56 -13.39
CA MET A 362 4.31 -5.81 -12.65
C MET A 362 2.83 -6.03 -12.37
N ALA A 363 2.35 -7.26 -12.61
CA ALA A 363 1.03 -7.71 -12.24
C ALA A 363 1.13 -8.60 -10.98
N GLN A 364 0.36 -8.24 -9.95
CA GLN A 364 0.38 -8.92 -8.65
C GLN A 364 -1.00 -9.47 -8.31
N SER A 365 -1.02 -10.72 -7.82
CA SER A 365 -2.22 -11.54 -7.70
C SER A 365 -3.12 -11.19 -6.49
N ASP A 366 -4.39 -11.56 -6.53
CA ASP A 366 -5.33 -11.41 -5.41
C ASP A 366 -4.89 -12.27 -4.21
N PRO A 367 -4.64 -11.65 -3.04
CA PRO A 367 -4.12 -12.35 -1.88
C PRO A 367 -5.16 -13.28 -1.25
N ARG A 368 -6.46 -13.05 -1.46
CA ARG A 368 -7.54 -13.87 -0.91
C ARG A 368 -7.55 -15.23 -1.61
N GLU A 369 -7.44 -15.21 -2.93
CA GLU A 369 -7.42 -16.42 -3.76
C GLU A 369 -6.13 -17.22 -3.56
N ASP A 370 -4.98 -16.54 -3.56
CA ASP A 370 -3.69 -17.17 -3.23
C ASP A 370 -3.72 -17.82 -1.84
N TYR A 371 -4.27 -17.13 -0.83
CA TYR A 371 -4.40 -17.69 0.52
C TYR A 371 -5.29 -18.93 0.58
N VAL A 372 -6.41 -18.94 -0.14
CA VAL A 372 -7.27 -20.14 -0.23
C VAL A 372 -6.51 -21.33 -0.82
N LEU A 373 -5.66 -21.10 -1.83
CA LEU A 373 -4.85 -22.17 -2.42
C LEU A 373 -3.76 -22.67 -1.46
N THR A 374 -3.03 -21.77 -0.80
CA THR A 374 -1.96 -22.17 0.14
C THR A 374 -2.51 -22.92 1.36
N GLN A 375 -3.70 -22.55 1.86
CA GLN A 375 -4.40 -23.30 2.91
C GLN A 375 -4.82 -24.72 2.50
N GLN A 376 -4.88 -25.01 1.20
CA GLN A 376 -5.15 -26.34 0.64
C GLN A 376 -3.86 -27.09 0.24
N ASP A 377 -2.70 -26.61 0.67
CA ASP A 377 -1.38 -27.09 0.25
C ASP A 377 -1.14 -27.02 -1.28
N LYS A 378 -1.85 -26.13 -1.98
CA LYS A 378 -1.70 -25.90 -3.43
C LYS A 378 -0.76 -24.72 -3.68
N TRP A 379 0.53 -25.01 -3.65
CA TRP A 379 1.59 -24.00 -3.81
C TRP A 379 1.97 -23.81 -5.28
N ARG A 380 1.22 -22.97 -6.00
CA ARG A 380 1.47 -22.67 -7.42
C ARG A 380 2.87 -22.15 -7.73
N VAL A 381 3.50 -21.46 -6.77
CA VAL A 381 4.89 -21.00 -6.88
C VAL A 381 5.87 -22.16 -7.16
N LYS A 382 5.57 -23.36 -6.67
CA LYS A 382 6.33 -24.62 -6.87
C LYS A 382 5.91 -25.36 -8.12
N ASP A 383 4.60 -25.48 -8.36
CA ASP A 383 4.04 -26.15 -9.52
C ASP A 383 2.75 -25.45 -9.96
N GLN A 384 2.77 -24.79 -11.11
CA GLN A 384 1.62 -24.04 -11.62
C GLN A 384 0.46 -24.95 -12.05
N ALA A 385 0.65 -26.27 -12.20
CA ALA A 385 -0.40 -27.19 -12.61
C ALA A 385 -1.38 -27.55 -11.47
N VAL A 386 -1.06 -27.23 -10.21
CA VAL A 386 -1.85 -27.65 -9.04
C VAL A 386 -3.20 -26.94 -8.90
N ALA A 387 -3.36 -25.77 -9.53
CA ALA A 387 -4.59 -24.97 -9.54
C ALA A 387 -4.53 -23.90 -10.65
N PRO A 388 -5.65 -23.35 -11.11
CA PRO A 388 -5.65 -22.11 -11.91
C PRO A 388 -4.99 -20.94 -11.18
N ALA A 389 -4.43 -20.00 -11.94
CA ALA A 389 -3.80 -18.81 -11.35
C ALA A 389 -4.85 -17.87 -10.74
N PRO A 390 -4.57 -17.27 -9.58
CA PRO A 390 -5.41 -16.22 -9.03
C PRO A 390 -5.59 -15.04 -10.00
N HIS A 391 -6.67 -14.28 -9.84
CA HIS A 391 -6.86 -13.02 -10.56
C HIS A 391 -5.75 -12.00 -10.22
N ILE A 392 -5.51 -11.06 -11.14
CA ILE A 392 -4.63 -9.92 -10.85
C ILE A 392 -5.40 -8.88 -10.04
N PHE A 393 -4.78 -8.39 -8.97
CA PHE A 393 -5.35 -7.36 -8.12
C PHE A 393 -4.62 -6.03 -8.21
N TRP A 394 -3.29 -6.02 -8.35
CA TRP A 394 -2.50 -4.79 -8.48
C TRP A 394 -1.71 -4.76 -9.77
N ILE A 395 -1.61 -3.57 -10.35
CA ILE A 395 -0.62 -3.23 -11.38
C ILE A 395 0.35 -2.24 -10.76
N HIS A 396 1.65 -2.54 -10.82
CA HIS A 396 2.73 -1.62 -10.48
C HIS A 396 3.43 -1.22 -11.79
N ALA A 397 3.06 -0.05 -12.33
CA ALA A 397 3.53 0.46 -13.61
C ALA A 397 4.86 1.21 -13.46
N ASN A 398 5.90 0.46 -13.08
CA ASN A 398 7.15 1.01 -12.59
C ASN A 398 8.09 1.56 -13.69
N TYR A 399 7.97 1.12 -14.96
CA TYR A 399 8.94 1.48 -16.00
C TYR A 399 8.41 1.39 -17.48
N PRO A 400 7.86 2.46 -18.09
CA PRO A 400 7.91 3.84 -17.65
C PRO A 400 6.92 4.08 -16.51
N LYS A 401 7.12 5.16 -15.74
CA LYS A 401 6.13 5.60 -14.73
C LYS A 401 4.87 6.26 -15.33
N PHE A 402 4.62 6.07 -16.63
CA PHE A 402 3.48 6.62 -17.36
C PHE A 402 3.17 8.11 -17.11
N ASN A 403 4.21 8.95 -17.04
CA ASN A 403 4.07 10.41 -16.95
C ASN A 403 4.17 11.06 -18.34
N PRO A 404 3.08 11.63 -18.90
CA PRO A 404 3.10 12.29 -20.21
C PRO A 404 4.07 13.47 -20.32
N GLY A 405 4.34 14.17 -19.21
CA GLY A 405 5.29 15.28 -19.19
C GLY A 405 6.76 14.86 -19.17
N ASP A 406 7.03 13.57 -19.01
CA ASP A 406 8.37 12.99 -19.01
C ASP A 406 8.72 12.33 -20.36
N ARG A 407 9.35 11.15 -20.37
CA ARG A 407 9.91 10.53 -21.57
C ARG A 407 9.08 9.40 -22.17
N ILE A 408 7.80 9.25 -21.78
CA ILE A 408 6.97 8.12 -22.27
C ILE A 408 6.79 8.10 -23.81
N PHE A 409 6.85 9.26 -24.46
CA PHE A 409 6.78 9.38 -25.93
C PHE A 409 8.14 9.45 -26.62
N GLY A 410 9.24 9.33 -25.87
CA GLY A 410 10.60 9.51 -26.39
C GLY A 410 11.40 8.22 -26.39
N MET A 411 12.46 8.18 -27.19
CA MET A 411 13.43 7.06 -27.30
C MET A 411 14.36 6.95 -26.06
N GLY A 412 13.91 7.42 -24.91
CA GLY A 412 14.74 7.60 -23.73
C GLY A 412 15.02 6.30 -23.00
N TRP A 413 14.10 5.33 -23.05
CA TRP A 413 14.09 4.08 -22.30
C TRP A 413 13.79 2.91 -23.24
N GLU A 414 14.21 1.70 -22.88
CA GLU A 414 13.97 0.49 -23.68
C GLU A 414 12.47 0.21 -23.90
N THR A 415 11.63 0.64 -22.97
CA THR A 415 10.18 0.47 -23.02
C THR A 415 9.44 1.61 -23.72
N THR A 416 10.17 2.66 -24.18
CA THR A 416 9.56 3.88 -24.74
C THR A 416 10.24 4.36 -26.04
N PRO A 417 9.46 4.95 -26.97
CA PRO A 417 8.01 4.91 -27.03
C PRO A 417 7.54 3.47 -27.28
N THR A 418 6.32 3.17 -26.89
CA THR A 418 5.74 1.86 -27.16
C THR A 418 5.31 1.80 -28.63
N LEU A 419 6.07 1.07 -29.44
CA LEU A 419 5.87 0.95 -30.88
C LEU A 419 5.59 -0.49 -31.29
N LYS A 420 4.82 -0.65 -32.37
CA LYS A 420 4.67 -1.92 -33.10
C LYS A 420 5.90 -2.17 -33.99
N GLU A 421 6.00 -3.37 -34.54
CA GLU A 421 7.09 -3.76 -35.45
C GLU A 421 7.18 -2.87 -36.70
N ASP A 422 6.05 -2.31 -37.16
CA ASP A 422 5.99 -1.39 -38.30
C ASP A 422 6.36 0.06 -37.96
N GLY A 423 6.67 0.34 -36.68
CA GLY A 423 7.02 1.66 -36.17
C GLY A 423 5.84 2.56 -35.80
N SER A 424 4.59 2.08 -35.91
CA SER A 424 3.40 2.79 -35.42
C SER A 424 3.23 2.68 -33.90
N ASP A 425 2.41 3.55 -33.30
CA ASP A 425 2.12 3.50 -31.86
C ASP A 425 1.47 2.16 -31.47
N GLY A 426 1.96 1.57 -30.38
CA GLY A 426 1.54 0.26 -29.89
C GLY A 426 1.09 0.26 -28.44
N ARG A 427 0.50 -0.86 -28.02
CA ARG A 427 0.08 -1.15 -26.64
C ARG A 427 1.26 -1.62 -25.79
N ALA A 428 1.33 -1.12 -24.55
CA ALA A 428 2.41 -1.38 -23.60
C ALA A 428 2.26 -2.72 -22.89
N TRP A 429 1.04 -3.26 -22.75
CA TRP A 429 0.74 -4.48 -21.99
C TRP A 429 -0.01 -5.51 -22.84
N THR A 430 0.72 -6.24 -23.67
CA THR A 430 0.20 -7.29 -24.55
C THR A 430 0.73 -8.69 -24.22
N ALA A 431 1.74 -8.81 -23.35
CA ALA A 431 2.36 -10.06 -22.97
C ALA A 431 2.76 -10.09 -21.47
N PRO A 432 2.81 -11.27 -20.84
CA PRO A 432 2.35 -12.57 -21.32
C PRO A 432 0.82 -12.66 -21.46
N LEU A 433 0.33 -13.37 -22.49
CA LEU A 433 -1.10 -13.44 -22.80
C LEU A 433 -1.96 -14.02 -21.66
N ASP A 434 -1.45 -15.05 -20.97
CA ASP A 434 -2.14 -15.67 -19.84
C ASP A 434 -2.27 -14.71 -18.64
N THR A 435 -1.33 -13.79 -18.48
CA THR A 435 -1.39 -12.78 -17.42
C THR A 435 -2.31 -11.63 -17.79
N VAL A 436 -2.24 -11.15 -19.04
CA VAL A 436 -3.12 -10.08 -19.54
C VAL A 436 -4.58 -10.53 -19.54
N ALA A 437 -4.87 -11.79 -19.89
CA ALA A 437 -6.24 -12.33 -19.83
C ALA A 437 -6.84 -12.23 -18.42
N ARG A 438 -6.03 -12.44 -17.37
CA ARG A 438 -6.45 -12.39 -15.95
C ARG A 438 -6.77 -10.99 -15.42
N PHE A 439 -6.64 -9.95 -16.25
CA PHE A 439 -7.07 -8.59 -15.88
C PHE A 439 -8.61 -8.47 -15.83
N GLY A 440 -9.34 -9.32 -16.56
CA GLY A 440 -10.80 -9.30 -16.65
C GLY A 440 -11.39 -8.15 -17.48
N TYR A 441 -10.60 -7.14 -17.85
CA TYR A 441 -10.99 -6.06 -18.76
C TYR A 441 -9.76 -5.36 -19.35
N ASP A 442 -9.97 -4.43 -20.30
CA ASP A 442 -8.91 -3.63 -20.92
C ASP A 442 -8.33 -2.58 -19.95
N VAL A 443 -7.49 -3.05 -19.03
CA VAL A 443 -6.84 -2.26 -17.98
C VAL A 443 -5.93 -1.19 -18.57
N GLU A 444 -5.19 -1.52 -19.63
CA GLU A 444 -4.30 -0.55 -20.28
C GLU A 444 -5.09 0.61 -20.87
N LYS A 445 -6.16 0.32 -21.63
CA LYS A 445 -7.03 1.35 -22.17
C LYS A 445 -7.67 2.19 -21.07
N ALA A 446 -8.15 1.55 -20.00
CA ALA A 446 -8.71 2.25 -18.84
C ALA A 446 -7.69 3.18 -18.19
N TYR A 447 -6.43 2.75 -18.05
CA TYR A 447 -5.38 3.59 -17.47
C TYR A 447 -5.05 4.78 -18.38
N TRP A 448 -4.96 4.57 -19.70
CA TRP A 448 -4.77 5.66 -20.66
C TRP A 448 -5.97 6.60 -20.76
N GLU A 449 -7.19 6.15 -20.50
CA GLU A 449 -8.35 7.04 -20.32
C GLU A 449 -8.15 8.00 -19.13
N GLU A 450 -7.65 7.49 -17.99
CA GLU A 450 -7.36 8.33 -16.82
C GLU A 450 -6.16 9.26 -17.06
N ILE A 451 -5.09 8.77 -17.71
CA ILE A 451 -3.94 9.60 -18.11
C ILE A 451 -4.40 10.73 -19.04
N LYS A 452 -5.21 10.43 -20.05
CA LYS A 452 -5.80 11.42 -20.96
C LYS A 452 -6.61 12.45 -20.20
N TRP A 453 -7.45 12.02 -19.25
CA TRP A 453 -8.21 12.94 -18.42
C TRP A 453 -7.28 13.89 -17.63
N VAL A 454 -6.24 13.35 -16.99
CA VAL A 454 -5.26 14.13 -16.22
C VAL A 454 -4.54 15.12 -17.12
N SER A 455 -4.00 14.67 -18.25
CA SER A 455 -3.31 15.53 -19.20
C SER A 455 -4.19 16.66 -19.71
N CYS A 456 -5.43 16.38 -20.11
CA CYS A 456 -6.29 17.39 -20.71
C CYS A 456 -6.98 18.33 -19.71
N ASN A 457 -7.19 17.92 -18.45
CA ASN A 457 -7.83 18.77 -17.44
C ASN A 457 -6.84 19.48 -16.52
N LEU A 458 -5.62 18.93 -16.39
CA LEU A 458 -4.63 19.34 -15.40
C LEU A 458 -3.27 19.69 -16.01
N GLU A 459 -3.17 19.89 -17.33
CA GLU A 459 -1.91 20.21 -18.02
C GLU A 459 -1.10 21.31 -17.33
N THR A 460 -1.80 22.38 -16.92
CA THR A 460 -1.23 23.57 -16.28
C THR A 460 -1.26 23.50 -14.75
N ALA A 461 -1.67 22.38 -14.17
CA ALA A 461 -1.80 22.23 -12.72
C ALA A 461 -0.51 21.74 -12.06
N PHE A 462 0.35 21.04 -12.82
CA PHE A 462 1.56 20.43 -12.30
C PHE A 462 2.79 21.29 -12.57
N LYS A 463 3.59 21.56 -11.53
CA LYS A 463 4.83 22.33 -11.63
C LYS A 463 5.84 21.69 -12.59
N THR A 464 5.90 20.36 -12.62
CA THR A 464 6.79 19.63 -13.54
C THR A 464 6.38 19.72 -15.01
N TRP A 465 5.16 20.19 -15.29
CA TRP A 465 4.62 20.38 -16.63
C TRP A 465 4.57 21.86 -17.06
N GLU A 466 4.97 22.81 -16.22
CA GLU A 466 4.85 24.26 -16.49
C GLU A 466 5.49 24.71 -17.81
N ASN A 467 6.58 24.05 -18.22
CA ASN A 467 7.29 24.32 -19.48
C ASN A 467 7.02 23.29 -20.59
N LYS A 468 5.98 22.46 -20.42
CA LYS A 468 5.56 21.45 -21.39
C LYS A 468 4.27 21.96 -22.04
N VAL A 469 4.29 22.03 -23.37
CA VAL A 469 3.12 22.42 -24.17
C VAL A 469 2.71 21.28 -25.06
N GLY A 470 1.41 21.13 -25.27
CA GLY A 470 0.87 20.13 -26.19
C GLY A 470 0.76 18.73 -25.57
N LEU A 471 0.76 18.60 -24.24
CA LEU A 471 0.68 17.30 -23.58
C LEU A 471 -0.69 16.65 -23.75
N CYS A 472 -1.76 17.44 -23.67
CA CYS A 472 -3.10 16.92 -23.95
C CYS A 472 -3.18 16.39 -25.38
N GLU A 473 -2.79 17.20 -26.37
CA GLU A 473 -2.85 16.82 -27.79
C GLU A 473 -2.02 15.57 -28.08
N LYS A 474 -0.81 15.45 -27.51
CA LYS A 474 0.02 14.24 -27.67
C LYS A 474 -0.62 12.99 -27.09
N VAL A 475 -1.24 13.11 -25.92
CA VAL A 475 -1.93 11.98 -25.28
C VAL A 475 -3.20 11.63 -26.05
N GLU A 476 -3.94 12.61 -26.57
CA GLU A 476 -5.11 12.39 -27.42
C GLU A 476 -4.75 11.71 -28.74
N GLU A 477 -3.65 12.12 -29.38
CA GLU A 477 -3.13 11.53 -30.61
C GLU A 477 -2.75 10.06 -30.39
N TYR A 478 -1.90 9.78 -29.39
CA TYR A 478 -1.54 8.41 -29.02
C TYR A 478 -2.78 7.57 -28.67
N TRP A 479 -3.70 8.11 -27.85
CA TRP A 479 -4.93 7.39 -27.51
C TRP A 479 -5.79 7.12 -28.75
N GLY A 480 -5.83 8.05 -29.69
CA GLY A 480 -6.49 7.94 -30.99
C GLY A 480 -5.94 6.80 -31.83
N HIS A 481 -4.61 6.68 -31.90
CA HIS A 481 -3.93 5.64 -32.66
C HIS A 481 -4.08 4.25 -32.05
N VAL A 482 -4.08 4.16 -30.71
CA VAL A 482 -3.96 2.88 -30.00
C VAL A 482 -5.30 2.33 -29.49
N PHE A 483 -6.27 3.19 -29.15
CA PHE A 483 -7.48 2.77 -28.39
C PHE A 483 -8.83 3.22 -28.97
N ALA A 484 -8.86 4.10 -29.97
CA ALA A 484 -10.11 4.68 -30.47
C ALA A 484 -10.99 3.68 -31.26
N GLY A 485 -10.37 2.70 -31.90
CA GLY A 485 -11.04 1.63 -32.64
C GLY A 485 -10.57 0.25 -32.18
N PRO A 486 -11.26 -0.82 -32.58
CA PRO A 486 -10.75 -2.17 -32.40
C PRO A 486 -9.55 -2.41 -33.33
N HIS A 487 -8.52 -3.06 -32.80
CA HIS A 487 -7.38 -3.55 -33.56
C HIS A 487 -7.29 -5.09 -33.47
N ASP A 488 -6.70 -5.71 -34.49
CA ASP A 488 -6.58 -7.18 -34.54
C ASP A 488 -5.72 -7.73 -33.39
N ASP A 489 -4.75 -6.93 -32.92
CA ASP A 489 -3.85 -7.21 -31.81
C ASP A 489 -4.39 -6.80 -30.44
N ASP A 490 -5.65 -6.32 -30.35
CA ASP A 490 -6.26 -5.98 -29.06
C ASP A 490 -6.40 -7.24 -28.19
N PRO A 491 -5.93 -7.19 -26.92
CA PRO A 491 -6.11 -8.29 -25.97
C PRO A 491 -7.58 -8.68 -25.84
N LYS A 492 -7.84 -9.98 -25.71
CA LYS A 492 -9.17 -10.53 -25.49
C LYS A 492 -9.34 -10.85 -24.02
N PHE A 493 -10.41 -10.35 -23.43
CA PHE A 493 -10.79 -10.59 -22.04
C PHE A 493 -12.09 -11.39 -22.03
N THR A 494 -12.19 -12.42 -21.20
CA THR A 494 -13.45 -13.12 -21.00
C THR A 494 -14.09 -12.69 -19.69
N LEU A 495 -15.43 -12.79 -19.59
CA LEU A 495 -16.14 -12.44 -18.35
C LEU A 495 -15.79 -13.38 -17.17
N ASP A 496 -15.20 -14.54 -17.47
CA ASP A 496 -14.76 -15.54 -16.49
C ASP A 496 -13.24 -15.46 -16.20
N GLY A 497 -12.56 -14.41 -16.69
CA GLY A 497 -11.11 -14.27 -16.70
C GLY A 497 -10.53 -14.64 -18.06
#